data_AF-A0A965A7J1-F1
#
_entry.id   AF-A0A965A7J1-F1
#
_cell.length_a   1.000
_cell.length_b   1.000
_cell.length_c   1.000
_cell.angle_alpha   90.00
_cell.angle_beta   90.00
_cell.angle_gamma   90.00
#
_symmetry.space_group_name_H-M   'P 1'
#
loop_
_entity.id
_entity.type
_entity.pdbx_description
1 polymer ?
#
loop_
_entity_poly.entity_id
_entity_poly.type
_entity_poly.pdbx_seq_one_letter_code
_entity_poly.pdbx_strand_id
1 'polypeptide(L)'
;MISQIYQKYFQKSFTFLYPLLGFKKGKHPKPTQTYVCWEGTDFTVEKRKLICVFEKQNTEEWKNFEMNYLVTHKMLEQIVAIDENTVVYVFDMNVFAADYDQFIKGKYSTLSVQVKKILTDYYGTHTPEWVYIESFLFPGKYFKQYAEILGMEEQLLKEVGELCDLLDITKETCTVKVPQDTMQST
;
A
#
# COMPACT_ATOMS: atom_id res chain seq x y z
N MET A 1 -1.20 20.69 -10.23
CA MET A 1 0.22 21.01 -10.52
C MET A 1 1.01 20.72 -9.25
N ILE A 2 2.14 20.02 -9.33
CA ILE A 2 3.00 19.73 -8.17
C ILE A 2 3.79 21.00 -7.86
N SER A 3 3.65 21.53 -6.65
CA SER A 3 4.37 22.72 -6.19
C SER A 3 5.49 22.40 -5.20
N GLN A 4 5.53 21.18 -4.67
CA GLN A 4 6.54 20.71 -3.73
C GLN A 4 6.73 19.20 -3.85
N ILE A 5 7.94 18.71 -3.58
CA ILE A 5 8.19 17.27 -3.48
C ILE A 5 7.72 16.76 -2.13
N TYR A 6 7.25 15.51 -2.12
CA TYR A 6 6.88 14.82 -0.89
C TYR A 6 8.15 14.51 -0.07
N GLN A 7 8.39 15.26 1.02
CA GLN A 7 9.63 15.14 1.81
C GLN A 7 9.54 14.09 2.93
N LYS A 8 8.33 13.70 3.34
CA LYS A 8 8.13 12.72 4.41
C LYS A 8 7.88 11.35 3.82
N TYR A 9 8.39 10.30 4.46
CA TYR A 9 8.02 8.95 4.07
C TYR A 9 6.50 8.78 4.17
N PHE A 10 5.90 8.23 3.12
CA PHE A 10 4.53 7.74 3.12
C PHE A 10 4.55 6.24 2.92
N GLN A 11 3.56 5.57 3.50
CA GLN A 11 3.50 4.13 3.49
C GLN A 11 3.18 3.57 2.09
N LYS A 12 4.12 2.82 1.53
CA LYS A 12 4.05 2.35 0.15
C LYS A 12 3.02 1.23 0.02
N SER A 13 2.94 0.31 0.98
CA SER A 13 1.91 -0.74 1.00
C SER A 13 0.50 -0.16 0.97
N PHE A 14 0.24 0.91 1.72
CA PHE A 14 -1.06 1.57 1.73
C PHE A 14 -1.31 2.25 0.38
N THR A 15 -0.28 2.87 -0.20
CA THR A 15 -0.45 3.63 -1.42
C THR A 15 -0.64 2.76 -2.67
N PHE A 16 0.09 1.66 -2.78
CA PHE A 16 0.17 0.88 -4.01
C PHE A 16 -0.50 -0.49 -3.93
N LEU A 17 -0.62 -1.09 -2.73
CA LEU A 17 -1.16 -2.44 -2.57
C LEU A 17 -2.59 -2.44 -2.01
N TYR A 18 -2.90 -1.62 -0.99
CA TYR A 18 -4.25 -1.57 -0.41
C TYR A 18 -5.37 -1.28 -1.44
N PRO A 19 -5.18 -0.37 -2.42
CA PRO A 19 -6.19 -0.15 -3.47
C PRO A 19 -6.50 -1.40 -4.30
N LEU A 20 -5.56 -2.34 -4.40
CA LEU A 20 -5.72 -3.57 -5.20
C LEU A 20 -6.70 -4.55 -4.57
N LEU A 21 -7.03 -4.39 -3.28
CA LEU A 21 -8.12 -5.10 -2.62
C LEU A 21 -9.50 -4.65 -3.12
N GLY A 22 -9.58 -3.56 -3.91
CA GLY A 22 -10.84 -3.10 -4.50
C GLY A 22 -11.80 -2.40 -3.52
N PHE A 23 -11.33 -2.09 -2.31
CA PHE A 23 -12.09 -1.26 -1.38
C PHE A 23 -12.16 0.20 -1.87
N LYS A 24 -13.31 0.85 -1.66
CA LYS A 24 -13.56 2.20 -2.19
C LYS A 24 -13.12 3.27 -1.20
N LYS A 25 -12.25 4.18 -1.65
CA LYS A 25 -11.84 5.38 -0.89
C LYS A 25 -13.08 6.19 -0.49
N GLY A 26 -13.23 6.45 0.81
CA GLY A 26 -14.34 7.25 1.37
C GLY A 26 -15.66 6.50 1.61
N LYS A 27 -15.80 5.26 1.16
CA LYS A 27 -16.97 4.40 1.48
C LYS A 27 -16.63 3.35 2.53
N HIS A 28 -15.42 2.82 2.51
CA HIS A 28 -15.01 1.77 3.42
C HIS A 28 -14.03 2.33 4.46
N PRO A 29 -14.11 1.85 5.72
CA PRO A 29 -13.09 2.07 6.73
C PRO A 29 -11.68 1.77 6.19
N LYS A 30 -10.71 2.54 6.66
CA LYS A 30 -9.30 2.39 6.29
C LYS A 30 -8.55 1.71 7.44
N PRO A 31 -7.53 0.90 7.13
CA PRO A 31 -6.62 0.40 8.15
C PRO A 31 -5.92 1.58 8.81
N THR A 32 -5.60 1.42 10.08
CA THR A 32 -4.72 2.32 10.82
C THR A 32 -3.34 2.34 10.16
N GLN A 33 -2.87 1.16 9.74
CA GLN A 33 -1.60 1.00 9.03
C GLN A 33 -1.59 -0.30 8.23
N THR A 34 -0.78 -0.35 7.18
CA THR A 34 -0.56 -1.55 6.35
C THR A 34 0.91 -1.93 6.30
N TYR A 35 1.27 -3.15 5.97
CA TYR A 35 2.66 -3.60 5.96
C TYR A 35 2.86 -4.71 4.94
N VAL A 36 4.12 -5.00 4.61
CA VAL A 36 4.49 -6.17 3.78
C VAL A 36 5.31 -7.21 4.54
N CYS A 37 5.82 -6.84 5.72
CA CYS A 37 6.47 -7.75 6.65
C CYS A 37 5.77 -7.71 8.00
N TRP A 38 5.92 -8.77 8.80
CA TRP A 38 5.43 -8.80 10.19
C TRP A 38 6.44 -9.49 11.12
N GLU A 39 7.00 -8.71 12.05
CA GLU A 39 7.96 -9.18 13.04
C GLU A 39 7.36 -10.29 13.94
N GLY A 40 8.16 -11.33 14.20
CA GLY A 40 7.72 -12.49 14.99
C GLY A 40 6.88 -13.51 14.21
N THR A 41 6.75 -13.35 12.89
CA THR A 41 6.08 -14.31 11.99
C THR A 41 7.01 -14.69 10.83
N ASP A 42 6.59 -15.63 9.98
CA ASP A 42 7.30 -15.98 8.74
C ASP A 42 6.90 -15.07 7.55
N PHE A 43 6.09 -14.03 7.79
CA PHE A 43 5.68 -13.06 6.77
C PHE A 43 6.80 -12.07 6.47
N THR A 44 7.68 -12.49 5.58
CA THR A 44 8.65 -11.63 4.91
C THR A 44 8.09 -11.05 3.62
N VAL A 45 8.75 -10.03 3.06
CA VAL A 45 8.30 -9.35 1.84
C VAL A 45 8.14 -10.30 0.64
N GLU A 46 8.92 -11.38 0.59
CA GLU A 46 8.86 -12.39 -0.47
C GLU A 46 7.60 -13.26 -0.42
N LYS A 47 6.91 -13.31 0.73
CA LYS A 47 5.64 -14.06 0.89
C LYS A 47 4.47 -13.38 0.18
N ARG A 48 4.68 -12.17 -0.36
CA ARG A 48 3.68 -11.36 -1.07
C ARG A 48 2.39 -11.20 -0.28
N LYS A 49 2.53 -10.85 1.00
CA LYS A 49 1.40 -10.55 1.86
C LYS A 49 1.20 -9.05 1.96
N LEU A 50 -0.05 -8.66 2.17
CA LEU A 50 -0.42 -7.33 2.62
C LEU A 50 -1.07 -7.49 4.00
N ILE A 51 -0.38 -6.98 5.02
CA ILE A 51 -0.85 -6.99 6.41
C ILE A 51 -1.59 -5.68 6.65
N CYS A 52 -2.86 -5.73 7.04
CA CYS A 52 -3.67 -4.54 7.34
C CYS A 52 -4.08 -4.55 8.81
N VAL A 53 -3.62 -3.55 9.57
CA VAL A 53 -3.98 -3.36 10.99
C VAL A 53 -5.17 -2.43 11.06
N PHE A 54 -6.23 -2.85 11.75
CA PHE A 54 -7.42 -2.06 11.99
C PHE A 54 -7.70 -1.93 13.48
N GLU A 55 -8.19 -0.76 13.86
CA GLU A 55 -8.91 -0.55 15.11
C GLU A 55 -10.39 -0.92 14.91
N LYS A 56 -10.85 -1.92 15.66
CA LYS A 56 -12.24 -2.35 15.71
C LYS A 56 -13.10 -1.21 16.24
N GLN A 57 -14.25 -1.00 15.61
CA GLN A 57 -15.21 0.00 16.06
C GLN A 57 -16.54 -0.68 16.33
N ASN A 58 -17.21 -0.30 17.42
CA ASN A 58 -18.56 -0.80 17.71
C ASN A 58 -19.63 -0.01 16.96
N THR A 59 -19.43 0.23 15.66
CA THR A 59 -20.37 0.93 14.77
C THR A 59 -21.00 -0.06 13.79
N GLU A 60 -22.21 0.22 13.33
CA GLU A 60 -22.85 -0.61 12.29
C GLU A 60 -22.05 -0.58 10.98
N GLU A 61 -21.44 0.56 10.65
CA GLU A 61 -20.55 0.70 9.49
C GLU A 61 -19.37 -0.27 9.56
N TRP A 62 -18.67 -0.32 10.70
CA TRP A 62 -17.56 -1.24 10.89
C TRP A 62 -18.00 -2.69 10.79
N LYS A 63 -19.06 -3.08 11.53
CA LYS A 63 -19.59 -4.45 11.51
C LYS A 63 -19.98 -4.89 10.09
N ASN A 64 -20.65 -4.00 9.34
CA ASN A 64 -21.03 -4.28 7.96
C ASN A 64 -19.82 -4.38 7.03
N PHE A 65 -18.82 -3.51 7.19
CA PHE A 65 -17.59 -3.57 6.41
C PHE A 65 -16.83 -4.87 6.69
N GLU A 66 -16.64 -5.19 7.96
CA GLU A 66 -15.90 -6.37 8.42
C GLU A 66 -16.55 -7.66 7.90
N MET A 67 -17.84 -7.86 8.19
CA MET A 67 -18.54 -9.10 7.83
C MET A 67 -18.75 -9.26 6.32
N ASN A 68 -19.03 -8.17 5.58
CA ASN A 68 -19.41 -8.28 4.17
C ASN A 68 -18.27 -8.02 3.18
N TYR A 69 -17.15 -7.42 3.62
CA TYR A 69 -16.04 -7.06 2.73
C TYR A 69 -14.69 -7.58 3.17
N LEU A 70 -14.33 -7.53 4.47
CA LEU A 70 -13.04 -8.02 4.94
C LEU A 70 -13.03 -9.56 5.02
N VAL A 71 -13.93 -10.12 5.84
CA VAL A 71 -13.98 -11.57 6.14
C VAL A 71 -14.31 -12.41 4.90
N THR A 72 -15.08 -11.85 3.96
CA THR A 72 -15.48 -12.51 2.71
C THR A 72 -14.53 -12.21 1.55
N HIS A 73 -13.45 -11.45 1.77
CA HIS A 73 -12.57 -11.03 0.70
C HIS A 73 -11.84 -12.24 0.09
N LYS A 74 -11.86 -12.35 -1.25
CA LYS A 74 -11.26 -13.48 -1.99
C LYS A 74 -9.76 -13.67 -1.78
N MET A 75 -9.04 -12.60 -1.39
CA MET A 75 -7.60 -12.63 -1.11
C MET A 75 -7.30 -12.73 0.38
N LEU A 76 -8.30 -12.76 1.26
CA LEU A 76 -8.06 -12.88 2.69
C LEU A 76 -7.45 -14.26 2.97
N GLU A 77 -6.35 -14.27 3.71
CA GLU A 77 -5.66 -15.48 4.13
C GLU A 77 -5.79 -15.71 5.64
N GLN A 78 -5.60 -14.67 6.44
CA GLN A 78 -5.59 -14.80 7.89
C GLN A 78 -6.24 -13.60 8.57
N ILE A 79 -6.94 -13.87 9.68
CA ILE A 79 -7.41 -12.87 10.63
C ILE A 79 -6.74 -13.15 11.97
N VAL A 80 -6.10 -12.14 12.55
CA VAL A 80 -5.45 -12.25 13.86
C VAL A 80 -6.00 -11.17 14.77
N ALA A 81 -6.79 -11.58 15.77
CA ALA A 81 -7.21 -10.68 16.83
C ALA A 81 -6.01 -10.43 17.74
N ILE A 82 -5.53 -9.19 17.81
CA ILE A 82 -4.38 -8.82 18.64
C ILE A 82 -4.84 -8.57 20.08
N ASP A 83 -5.91 -7.80 20.22
CA ASP A 83 -6.54 -7.47 21.49
C ASP A 83 -8.03 -7.13 21.28
N GLU A 84 -8.66 -6.57 22.30
CA GLU A 84 -10.07 -6.19 22.30
C GLU A 84 -10.41 -5.19 21.18
N ASN A 85 -9.48 -4.30 20.83
CA ASN A 85 -9.69 -3.20 19.90
C ASN A 85 -8.88 -3.35 18.61
N THR A 86 -7.88 -4.22 18.55
CA THR A 86 -6.99 -4.34 17.39
C THR A 86 -7.16 -5.68 16.69
N VAL A 87 -7.28 -5.65 15.37
CA VAL A 87 -7.31 -6.84 14.51
C VAL A 87 -6.42 -6.63 13.29
N VAL A 88 -5.75 -7.70 12.89
CA VAL A 88 -4.93 -7.75 11.69
C VAL A 88 -5.57 -8.67 10.67
N TYR A 89 -5.70 -8.16 9.45
CA TYR A 89 -6.14 -8.91 8.28
C TYR A 89 -4.95 -9.08 7.32
N VAL A 90 -4.59 -10.32 7.01
CA VAL A 90 -3.51 -10.65 6.08
C VAL A 90 -4.11 -11.10 4.76
N PHE A 91 -3.72 -10.42 3.68
CA PHE A 91 -4.17 -10.74 2.33
C PHE A 91 -3.04 -11.32 1.49
N ASP A 92 -3.34 -12.37 0.72
CA ASP A 92 -2.43 -12.94 -0.27
C ASP A 92 -2.46 -12.13 -1.57
N MET A 93 -1.31 -11.57 -1.96
CA MET A 93 -1.16 -10.71 -3.14
C MET A 93 -0.64 -11.46 -4.38
N ASN A 94 -0.60 -12.79 -4.41
CA ASN A 94 -0.05 -13.57 -5.53
C ASN A 94 -0.86 -13.39 -6.84
N VAL A 95 -2.15 -13.04 -6.77
CA VAL A 95 -2.92 -12.60 -7.95
C VAL A 95 -2.26 -11.41 -8.67
N PHE A 96 -1.50 -10.60 -7.95
CA PHE A 96 -0.73 -9.46 -8.46
C PHE A 96 0.79 -9.71 -8.37
N ALA A 97 1.26 -10.97 -8.41
CA ALA A 97 2.66 -11.31 -8.14
C ALA A 97 3.67 -10.48 -8.96
N ALA A 98 3.46 -10.32 -10.26
CA ALA A 98 4.36 -9.55 -11.12
C ALA A 98 4.40 -8.06 -10.73
N ASP A 99 3.25 -7.48 -10.39
CA ASP A 99 3.14 -6.09 -9.96
C ASP A 99 3.72 -5.88 -8.55
N TYR A 100 3.52 -6.85 -7.67
CA TYR A 100 4.15 -6.88 -6.35
C TYR A 100 5.67 -6.92 -6.47
N ASP A 101 6.21 -7.72 -7.40
CA ASP A 101 7.65 -7.81 -7.64
C ASP A 101 8.24 -6.50 -8.19
N GLN A 102 7.46 -5.67 -8.91
CA GLN A 102 7.89 -4.32 -9.30
C GLN A 102 7.79 -3.33 -8.14
N PHE A 103 6.73 -3.44 -7.33
CA PHE A 103 6.56 -2.67 -6.10
C PHE A 103 7.76 -2.83 -5.16
N ILE A 104 8.21 -4.07 -4.91
CA ILE A 104 9.36 -4.31 -4.02
C ILE A 104 10.68 -3.76 -4.58
N LYS A 105 10.78 -3.60 -5.91
CA LYS A 105 11.95 -3.03 -6.60
C LYS A 105 11.88 -1.52 -6.74
N GLY A 106 10.80 -0.88 -6.28
CA GLY A 106 10.56 0.55 -6.44
C GLY A 106 10.32 0.95 -7.90
N LYS A 107 9.97 0.01 -8.78
CA LYS A 107 9.73 0.24 -10.20
C LYS A 107 8.25 0.54 -10.49
N TYR A 108 7.70 1.53 -9.81
CA TYR A 108 6.28 1.88 -9.87
C TYR A 108 5.84 2.29 -11.28
N SER A 109 6.74 2.91 -12.05
CA SER A 109 6.49 3.25 -13.45
C SER A 109 6.24 2.03 -14.35
N THR A 110 6.66 0.84 -13.93
CA THR A 110 6.53 -0.42 -14.68
C THR A 110 5.35 -1.29 -14.25
N LEU A 111 4.57 -0.85 -13.27
CA LEU A 111 3.32 -1.51 -12.89
C LEU A 111 2.41 -1.67 -14.12
N SER A 112 1.67 -2.78 -14.14
CA SER A 112 0.78 -3.14 -15.22
C SER A 112 -0.28 -2.08 -15.45
N VAL A 113 -0.78 -2.00 -16.70
CA VAL A 113 -1.87 -1.07 -17.07
C VAL A 113 -3.10 -1.31 -16.18
N GLN A 114 -3.37 -2.56 -15.82
CA GLN A 114 -4.46 -2.93 -14.92
C GLN A 114 -4.28 -2.33 -13.52
N VAL A 115 -3.10 -2.49 -12.91
CA VAL A 115 -2.81 -1.90 -11.59
C VAL A 115 -2.86 -0.38 -11.64
N LYS A 116 -2.26 0.23 -12.66
CA LYS A 116 -2.32 1.69 -12.86
C LYS A 116 -3.77 2.18 -12.92
N LYS A 117 -4.64 1.48 -13.65
CA LYS A 117 -6.08 1.81 -13.71
C LYS A 117 -6.75 1.71 -12.33
N ILE A 118 -6.48 0.64 -11.57
CA ILE A 118 -7.04 0.49 -10.20
C ILE A 118 -6.61 1.66 -9.30
N LEU A 119 -5.34 2.05 -9.36
CA LEU A 119 -4.82 3.19 -8.61
C LEU A 119 -5.50 4.50 -9.05
N THR A 120 -5.63 4.74 -10.36
CA THR A 120 -6.37 5.89 -10.88
C THR A 120 -7.80 5.95 -10.34
N ASP A 121 -8.52 4.83 -10.38
CA ASP A 121 -9.92 4.74 -9.92
C ASP A 121 -10.03 4.94 -8.40
N TYR A 122 -9.06 4.44 -7.63
CA TYR A 122 -9.05 4.57 -6.17
C TYR A 122 -8.76 6.00 -5.69
N TYR A 123 -7.76 6.65 -6.30
CA TYR A 123 -7.36 8.01 -5.91
C TYR A 123 -8.25 9.08 -6.52
N GLY A 124 -8.76 8.87 -7.74
CA GLY A 124 -9.57 9.82 -8.48
C GLY A 124 -8.71 10.92 -9.13
N THR A 125 -8.84 11.08 -10.45
CA THR A 125 -7.98 11.94 -11.29
C THR A 125 -8.02 13.43 -10.96
N HIS A 126 -9.03 13.88 -10.21
CA HIS A 126 -9.21 15.27 -9.83
C HIS A 126 -8.74 15.59 -8.41
N THR A 127 -8.12 14.63 -7.72
CA THR A 127 -7.65 14.81 -6.34
C THR A 127 -6.22 15.34 -6.28
N PRO A 128 -5.86 16.12 -5.24
CA PRO A 128 -4.47 16.53 -5.01
C PRO A 128 -3.51 15.35 -4.86
N GLU A 129 -3.94 14.26 -4.22
CA GLU A 129 -3.13 13.06 -4.02
C GLU A 129 -2.82 12.37 -5.35
N TRP A 130 -3.79 12.32 -6.27
CA TRP A 130 -3.58 11.73 -7.58
C TRP A 130 -2.42 12.36 -8.34
N VAL A 131 -2.18 13.67 -8.20
CA VAL A 131 -1.09 14.34 -8.91
C VAL A 131 0.28 13.71 -8.54
N TYR A 132 0.46 13.30 -7.29
CA TYR A 132 1.68 12.60 -6.85
C TYR A 132 1.68 11.14 -7.29
N ILE A 133 0.55 10.45 -7.20
CA ILE A 133 0.47 9.05 -7.67
C ILE A 133 0.75 8.98 -9.18
N GLU A 134 0.20 9.91 -9.96
CA GLU A 134 0.43 10.00 -11.39
C GLU A 134 1.91 10.24 -11.72
N SER A 135 2.61 11.10 -10.95
CA SER A 135 4.03 11.32 -11.16
C SER A 135 4.88 10.09 -10.87
N PHE A 136 4.47 9.23 -9.94
CA PHE A 136 5.14 7.97 -9.67
C PHE A 136 4.84 6.90 -10.74
N LEU A 137 3.62 6.86 -11.26
CA LEU A 137 3.21 5.88 -12.28
C LEU A 137 3.65 6.28 -13.70
N PHE A 138 3.88 7.56 -13.95
CA PHE A 138 4.22 8.12 -15.26
C PHE A 138 5.32 9.20 -15.16
N PRO A 139 6.50 8.89 -14.60
CA PRO A 139 7.53 9.86 -14.26
C PRO A 139 8.04 10.67 -15.46
N GLY A 140 8.01 10.10 -16.66
CA GLY A 140 8.35 10.77 -17.92
C GLY A 140 7.63 12.10 -18.17
N LYS A 141 6.40 12.26 -17.65
CA LYS A 141 5.63 13.51 -17.77
C LYS A 141 6.08 14.59 -16.78
N TYR A 142 6.83 14.23 -15.73
CA TYR A 142 7.08 15.06 -14.55
C TYR A 142 8.56 15.36 -14.28
N PHE A 143 9.50 14.74 -15.00
CA PHE A 143 10.93 14.98 -14.79
C PHE A 143 11.29 16.47 -14.79
N LYS A 144 10.85 17.22 -15.79
CA LYS A 144 11.08 18.67 -15.87
C LYS A 144 10.60 19.40 -14.62
N GLN A 145 9.36 19.14 -14.21
CA GLN A 145 8.75 19.77 -13.05
C GLN A 145 9.48 19.41 -11.74
N TYR A 146 9.88 18.16 -11.57
CA TYR A 146 10.66 17.74 -10.39
C TYR A 146 12.05 18.38 -10.38
N ALA A 147 12.71 18.47 -11.53
CA ALA A 147 14.02 19.09 -11.68
C ALA A 147 13.99 20.58 -11.30
N GLU A 148 12.94 21.30 -11.74
CA GLU A 148 12.70 22.70 -11.37
C GLU A 148 12.50 22.87 -9.86
N ILE A 149 11.70 22.01 -9.21
CA ILE A 149 11.44 22.07 -7.77
C ILE A 149 12.70 21.73 -6.96
N LEU A 150 13.50 20.77 -7.42
CA LEU A 150 14.71 20.29 -6.74
C LEU A 150 15.95 21.14 -7.05
N GLY A 151 15.89 22.04 -8.03
CA GLY A 151 17.02 22.86 -8.46
C GLY A 151 18.15 22.03 -9.10
N MET A 152 17.80 20.99 -9.87
CA MET A 152 18.77 20.09 -10.52
C MET A 152 18.51 19.92 -12.01
N GLU A 153 19.40 19.24 -12.72
CA GLU A 153 19.27 18.96 -14.14
C GLU A 153 18.23 17.85 -14.42
N GLU A 154 17.31 18.08 -15.36
CA GLU A 154 16.27 17.11 -15.75
C GLU A 154 16.87 15.76 -16.22
N GLN A 155 18.06 15.79 -16.83
CA GLN A 155 18.74 14.61 -17.34
C GLN A 155 19.09 13.60 -16.23
N LEU A 156 19.44 14.08 -15.02
CA LEU A 156 19.71 13.22 -13.86
C LEU A 156 18.47 12.42 -13.47
N LEU A 157 17.29 13.05 -13.49
CA LEU A 157 16.03 12.38 -13.15
C LEU A 157 15.61 11.38 -14.24
N LYS A 158 15.88 11.68 -15.51
CA LYS A 158 15.66 10.74 -16.62
C LYS A 158 16.53 9.49 -16.52
N GLU A 159 17.78 9.65 -16.08
CA GLU A 159 18.71 8.54 -15.88
C GLU A 159 18.30 7.63 -14.71
N VAL A 160 17.79 8.21 -13.62
CA VAL A 160 17.21 7.44 -12.50
C VAL A 160 15.92 6.74 -12.92
N GLY A 161 15.07 7.43 -13.69
CA GLY A 161 13.85 6.88 -14.31
C GLY A 161 12.63 6.81 -13.39
N GLU A 162 12.81 6.85 -12.06
CA GLU A 162 11.74 6.80 -11.06
C GLU A 162 11.72 8.09 -10.23
N LEU A 163 10.52 8.58 -9.89
CA LEU A 163 10.31 9.77 -9.05
C LEU A 163 9.80 9.45 -7.63
N CYS A 164 9.67 8.16 -7.33
CA CYS A 164 9.23 7.65 -6.03
C CYS A 164 10.32 6.79 -5.44
N ASP A 165 10.62 6.99 -4.17
CA ASP A 165 11.61 6.18 -3.47
C ASP A 165 11.16 4.71 -3.34
N LEU A 166 12.17 3.84 -3.25
CA LEU A 166 12.02 2.44 -2.85
C LEU A 166 11.30 2.35 -1.49
N LEU A 167 10.61 1.24 -1.24
CA LEU A 167 10.03 1.00 0.06
C LEU A 167 11.10 0.93 1.17
N ASP A 168 10.75 1.42 2.34
CA ASP A 168 11.58 1.29 3.53
C ASP A 168 11.08 0.09 4.33
N ILE A 169 11.78 -1.04 4.22
CA ILE A 169 11.40 -2.31 4.87
C ILE A 169 11.17 -2.13 6.37
N THR A 170 11.94 -1.26 7.04
CA THR A 170 11.78 -1.01 8.47
C THR A 170 10.42 -0.39 8.78
N LYS A 171 9.99 0.57 7.95
CA LYS A 171 8.68 1.24 8.09
C LYS A 171 7.51 0.40 7.55
N GLU A 172 7.81 -0.59 6.72
CA GLU A 172 6.84 -1.52 6.13
C GLU A 172 6.82 -2.88 6.85
N THR A 173 7.40 -2.95 8.06
CA THR A 173 7.33 -4.10 8.96
C THR A 173 6.39 -3.81 10.12
N CYS A 174 5.37 -4.66 10.28
CA CYS A 174 4.47 -4.62 11.42
C CYS A 174 5.20 -5.13 12.67
N THR A 175 5.16 -4.36 13.77
CA THR A 175 5.80 -4.72 15.05
C THR A 175 4.79 -5.09 16.13
N VAL A 176 3.51 -5.18 15.76
CA VAL A 176 2.45 -5.60 16.67
C VAL A 176 2.69 -7.07 17.06
N LYS A 177 2.71 -7.36 18.36
CA LYS A 177 3.00 -8.72 18.83
C LYS A 177 1.81 -9.64 18.56
N VAL A 178 2.10 -10.79 17.94
CA VAL A 178 1.11 -11.86 17.77
C VAL A 178 0.78 -12.45 19.16
N PRO A 179 -0.50 -12.66 19.51
CA PRO A 179 -0.86 -13.33 20.74
C PRO A 179 -0.27 -14.75 20.80
N GLN A 180 0.17 -15.18 21.98
CA GLN A 180 0.85 -16.47 22.17
C GLN A 180 -0.01 -17.68 21.77
N ASP A 181 -1.33 -17.54 21.88
CA ASP A 181 -2.29 -18.62 21.58
C ASP A 181 -2.45 -18.89 20.07
N THR A 182 -2.01 -17.97 19.20
CA THR A 182 -2.15 -18.11 17.74
C THR A 182 -0.98 -18.86 17.09
N MET A 183 0.09 -19.17 17.85
CA MET A 183 1.32 -19.80 17.33
C MET A 183 1.30 -21.35 17.34
N GLN A 184 0.18 -22.00 17.69
CA GLN A 184 0.12 -23.47 17.86
C GLN A 184 -0.52 -24.24 16.68
N SER A 185 -0.56 -23.67 15.47
CA SER A 185 -1.11 -24.37 14.30
C SER A 185 -0.11 -24.39 13.16
N THR A 186 0.97 -25.15 13.33
CA THR A 186 1.81 -25.61 12.22
C THR A 186 2.34 -27.00 12.52
#